data_AF-A0A961BPX4-F1
#
_entry.id   AF-A0A961BPX4-F1
#
_cell.length_a   1.000
_cell.length_b   1.000
_cell.length_c   1.000
_cell.angle_alpha   90.00
_cell.angle_beta   90.00
_cell.angle_gamma   90.00
#
_symmetry.space_group_name_H-M   'P 1'
#
loop_
_entity.id
_entity.type
_entity.pdbx_description
1 polymer ?
#
loop_
_entity_poly.entity_id
_entity_poly.type
_entity_poly.pdbx_seq_one_letter_code
_entity_poly.pdbx_strand_id
1 'polypeptide(L)'
;IFVREFAISLRRFGLSVVDPATDARIEQAYATAIAEGRWVNTLAEINSDEYWAEGVQSYFDANLEEPDDREPNSSHNQVDTRGELHDYDRTLHDIAFTVFGNSTWRPCSAETG
;
A
#
# COMPACT_ATOMS: atom_id res chain seq x y z
N ILE A 1 -9.23 -1.10 7.57
CA ILE A 1 -10.37 -0.36 6.94
C ILE A 1 -10.18 1.16 6.87
N PHE A 2 -9.92 1.90 7.96
CA PHE A 2 -9.80 3.37 7.88
C PHE A 2 -8.66 3.86 6.98
N VAL A 3 -7.42 3.35 7.19
CA VAL A 3 -6.25 3.76 6.38
C VAL A 3 -6.45 3.42 4.90
N ARG A 4 -7.06 2.26 4.60
CA ARG A 4 -7.48 1.85 3.25
C ARG A 4 -8.31 2.92 2.55
N GLU A 5 -9.46 3.27 3.14
CA GLU A 5 -10.43 4.17 2.52
C GLU A 5 -9.88 5.59 2.43
N PHE A 6 -9.04 5.99 3.38
CA PHE A 6 -8.31 7.25 3.31
C PHE A 6 -7.32 7.26 2.13
N ALA A 7 -6.54 6.21 1.95
CA ALA A 7 -5.58 6.08 0.84
C ALA A 7 -6.28 6.15 -0.51
N ILE A 8 -7.38 5.41 -0.68
CA ILE A 8 -8.20 5.39 -1.89
C ILE A 8 -8.79 6.79 -2.14
N SER A 9 -9.36 7.43 -1.12
CA SER A 9 -9.95 8.77 -1.24
C SER A 9 -8.90 9.83 -1.59
N LEU A 10 -7.73 9.77 -0.95
CA LEU A 10 -6.60 10.66 -1.22
C LEU A 10 -6.14 10.52 -2.67
N ARG A 11 -6.01 9.29 -3.18
CA ARG A 11 -5.61 9.06 -4.55
C ARG A 11 -6.65 9.59 -5.54
N ARG A 12 -7.89 9.12 -5.41
CA ARG A 12 -8.97 9.39 -6.39
C ARG A 12 -9.41 10.83 -6.45
N PHE A 13 -9.36 11.56 -5.34
CA PHE A 13 -9.88 12.93 -5.25
C PHE A 13 -8.81 13.98 -4.94
N GLY A 14 -7.64 13.56 -4.45
CA GLY A 14 -6.50 14.44 -4.20
C GLY A 14 -5.46 14.33 -5.31
N LEU A 15 -4.74 13.20 -5.36
CA LEU A 15 -3.61 13.01 -6.26
C LEU A 15 -4.02 13.11 -7.73
N SER A 16 -5.09 12.43 -8.15
CA SER A 16 -5.57 12.47 -9.54
C SER A 16 -5.86 13.89 -10.07
N VAL A 17 -6.14 14.84 -9.16
CA VAL A 17 -6.49 16.23 -9.49
C VAL A 17 -5.29 17.16 -9.34
N VAL A 18 -4.55 17.06 -8.23
CA VAL A 18 -3.51 18.01 -7.85
C VAL A 18 -2.12 17.57 -8.32
N ASP A 19 -1.87 16.26 -8.36
CA ASP A 19 -0.61 15.67 -8.83
C ASP A 19 -0.86 14.40 -9.68
N PRO A 20 -1.41 14.57 -10.89
CA PRO A 20 -1.72 13.45 -11.79
C PRO A 20 -0.48 12.68 -12.24
N ALA A 21 0.72 13.27 -12.10
CA ALA A 21 1.97 12.58 -12.39
C ALA A 21 2.24 11.48 -11.34
N THR A 22 2.02 11.77 -10.05
CA THR A 22 2.12 10.76 -9.00
C THR A 22 1.04 9.68 -9.14
N ASP A 23 -0.19 10.04 -9.51
CA ASP A 23 -1.24 9.05 -9.80
C ASP A 23 -0.86 8.12 -10.96
N ALA A 24 -0.32 8.67 -12.05
CA ALA A 24 0.19 7.87 -13.16
C ALA A 24 1.38 6.98 -12.78
N ARG A 25 2.22 7.41 -11.83
CA ARG A 25 3.30 6.58 -11.28
C ARG A 25 2.76 5.39 -10.48
N ILE A 26 1.66 5.56 -9.76
CA ILE A 26 1.00 4.45 -9.05
C ILE A 26 0.51 3.39 -10.05
N GLU A 27 -0.13 3.82 -11.15
CA GLU A 27 -0.57 2.90 -12.21
C GLU A 27 0.59 2.12 -12.85
N GLN A 28 1.70 2.81 -13.14
CA GLN A 28 2.89 2.18 -13.71
C GLN A 28 3.55 1.21 -12.73
N ALA A 29 3.68 1.61 -11.46
CA ALA A 29 4.24 0.78 -10.41
C ALA A 29 3.43 -0.50 -10.21
N TYR A 30 2.10 -0.39 -10.17
CA TYR A 30 1.19 -1.53 -10.12
C TYR A 30 1.43 -2.49 -11.30
N ALA A 31 1.39 -1.98 -12.54
CA ALA A 31 1.59 -2.81 -13.73
C ALA A 31 2.95 -3.53 -13.72
N THR A 32 4.02 -2.86 -13.29
CA THR A 32 5.34 -3.47 -13.13
C THR A 32 5.36 -4.54 -12.03
N ALA A 33 4.81 -4.24 -10.85
CA ALA A 33 4.81 -5.17 -9.72
C ALA A 33 4.09 -6.48 -10.06
N ILE A 34 2.94 -6.41 -10.71
CA ILE A 34 2.20 -7.62 -11.15
C ILE A 34 2.96 -8.37 -12.24
N ALA A 35 3.59 -7.67 -13.19
CA ALA A 35 4.42 -8.31 -14.21
C ALA A 35 5.65 -9.04 -13.62
N GLU A 36 6.15 -8.59 -12.47
CA GLU A 36 7.23 -9.23 -11.70
C GLU A 36 6.75 -10.38 -10.80
N GLY A 37 5.44 -10.67 -10.77
CA GLY A 37 4.88 -11.70 -9.91
C GLY A 37 4.86 -11.32 -8.44
N ARG A 38 4.80 -10.01 -8.13
CA ARG A 38 4.59 -9.51 -6.77
C ARG A 38 3.10 -9.51 -6.44
N TRP A 39 2.79 -9.52 -5.15
CA TRP A 39 1.42 -9.41 -4.63
C TRP A 39 0.48 -10.54 -5.06
N VAL A 40 1.02 -11.65 -5.56
CA VAL A 40 0.25 -12.81 -6.04
C VAL A 40 -0.69 -13.32 -4.95
N ASN A 41 -1.95 -13.58 -5.32
CA ASN A 41 -3.06 -14.00 -4.46
C ASN A 41 -3.48 -12.98 -3.39
N THR A 42 -2.99 -11.74 -3.42
CA THR A 42 -3.34 -10.71 -2.43
C THR A 42 -4.39 -9.72 -2.95
N LEU A 43 -4.95 -8.89 -2.07
CA LEU A 43 -5.79 -7.77 -2.49
C LEU A 43 -5.06 -6.82 -3.46
N ALA A 44 -3.76 -6.58 -3.25
CA ALA A 44 -2.95 -5.70 -4.09
C ALA A 44 -2.80 -6.18 -5.54
N GLU A 45 -3.12 -7.44 -5.86
CA GLU A 45 -3.15 -7.96 -7.24
C GLU A 45 -4.42 -7.57 -8.00
N ILE A 46 -5.51 -7.20 -7.31
CA ILE A 46 -6.81 -7.00 -7.95
C ILE A 46 -6.79 -5.77 -8.87
N ASN A 47 -6.27 -4.64 -8.38
CA ASN A 47 -6.17 -3.38 -9.13
C ASN A 47 -5.22 -2.38 -8.44
N SER A 48 -4.92 -1.29 -9.14
CA SER A 48 -4.00 -0.24 -8.68
C SER A 48 -4.48 0.49 -7.41
N ASP A 49 -5.79 0.56 -7.14
CA ASP A 49 -6.31 1.16 -5.91
C ASP A 49 -6.08 0.27 -4.69
N GLU A 50 -6.28 -1.04 -4.82
CA GLU A 50 -5.93 -1.99 -3.75
C GLU A 50 -4.41 -2.00 -3.52
N TYR A 51 -3.63 -2.03 -4.61
CA TYR A 51 -2.18 -1.94 -4.54
C TYR A 51 -1.71 -0.71 -3.78
N TRP A 52 -2.27 0.46 -4.11
CA TRP A 52 -1.98 1.69 -3.38
C TRP A 52 -2.41 1.59 -1.92
N ALA A 53 -3.61 1.08 -1.63
CA ALA A 53 -4.14 1.00 -0.28
C ALA A 53 -3.34 0.06 0.62
N GLU A 54 -2.97 -1.12 0.13
CA GLU A 54 -2.09 -2.09 0.81
C GLU A 54 -0.70 -1.49 1.08
N GLY A 55 -0.14 -0.79 0.10
CA GLY A 55 1.11 -0.05 0.25
C GLY A 55 1.03 1.03 1.33
N VAL A 56 -0.04 1.82 1.37
CA VAL A 56 -0.20 2.87 2.38
C VAL A 56 -0.45 2.29 3.76
N GLN A 57 -1.22 1.19 3.87
CA GLN A 57 -1.36 0.46 5.12
C GLN A 57 0.00 0.00 5.64
N SER A 58 0.80 -0.63 4.79
CA SER A 58 2.15 -1.09 5.15
C SER A 58 3.08 0.08 5.48
N TYR A 59 3.02 1.19 4.73
CA TYR A 59 3.82 2.39 4.98
C TYR A 59 3.56 3.00 6.37
N PHE A 60 2.38 2.80 6.94
CA PHE A 60 2.01 3.27 8.28
C PHE A 60 1.99 2.16 9.33
N ASP A 61 2.55 0.98 9.04
CA ASP A 61 2.54 -0.23 9.88
C ASP A 61 1.12 -0.54 10.40
N ALA A 62 0.15 -0.40 9.50
CA ALA A 62 -1.29 -0.52 9.75
C ALA A 62 -1.93 -1.62 8.90
N ASN A 63 -1.12 -2.41 8.19
CA ASN A 63 -1.58 -3.58 7.49
C ASN A 63 -1.71 -4.75 8.47
N LEU A 64 -2.34 -5.84 8.02
CA LEU A 64 -2.36 -7.09 8.79
C LEU A 64 -1.37 -8.05 8.13
N GLU A 65 -0.41 -8.57 8.89
CA GLU A 65 0.35 -9.74 8.45
C GLU A 65 -0.60 -10.94 8.38
N GLU A 66 -0.68 -11.56 7.20
CA GLU A 66 -1.44 -12.80 7.04
C GLU A 66 -0.60 -13.84 6.28
N PRO A 67 -0.67 -15.13 6.68
CA PRO A 67 0.04 -16.18 5.98
C PRO A 67 -0.55 -16.41 4.57
N ASP A 68 0.34 -16.75 3.63
CA ASP A 68 0.06 -16.94 2.19
C ASP A 68 -0.93 -18.10 1.85
N ASP A 69 -1.53 -18.77 2.84
CA ASP A 69 -2.31 -20.01 2.66
C ASP A 69 -3.84 -19.82 2.53
N ARG A 70 -4.30 -18.59 2.28
CA ARG A 70 -5.73 -18.26 2.11
C ARG A 70 -6.21 -18.34 0.65
N GLU A 71 -7.53 -18.21 0.50
CA GLU A 71 -8.15 -18.14 -0.82
C GLU A 71 -7.59 -16.97 -1.65
N PRO A 72 -7.36 -17.14 -2.96
CA PRO A 72 -6.84 -16.08 -3.82
C PRO A 72 -7.65 -14.80 -3.72
N ASN A 73 -6.96 -13.65 -3.66
CA ASN A 73 -7.56 -12.31 -3.60
C ASN A 73 -8.33 -12.02 -2.29
N SER A 74 -8.05 -12.76 -1.21
CA SER A 74 -8.69 -12.57 0.09
C SER A 74 -7.73 -12.24 1.23
N SER A 75 -6.43 -12.21 0.96
CA SER A 75 -5.40 -12.04 1.97
C SER A 75 -4.57 -10.78 1.77
N HIS A 76 -3.99 -10.35 2.89
CA HIS A 76 -2.73 -9.64 2.92
C HIS A 76 -1.58 -10.66 2.78
N ASN A 77 -0.37 -10.23 2.45
CA ASN A 77 0.81 -11.10 2.52
C ASN A 77 1.66 -10.72 3.74
N GLN A 78 2.93 -11.15 3.78
CA GLN A 78 3.87 -10.83 4.85
C GLN A 78 4.35 -9.38 4.89
N VAL A 79 3.90 -8.52 3.97
CA VAL A 79 4.32 -7.11 3.91
C VAL A 79 3.33 -6.27 4.70
N ASP A 80 3.63 -6.01 5.98
CA ASP A 80 2.75 -5.22 6.84
C ASP A 80 3.41 -4.01 7.49
N THR A 81 4.73 -3.91 7.42
CA THR A 81 5.51 -2.74 7.87
C THR A 81 6.10 -1.92 6.73
N ARG A 82 6.47 -0.67 7.04
CA ARG A 82 7.17 0.22 6.09
C ARG A 82 8.50 -0.37 5.64
N GLY A 83 9.19 -1.03 6.57
CA GLY A 83 10.49 -1.67 6.30
C GLY A 83 10.35 -2.80 5.28
N GLU A 84 9.39 -3.70 5.50
CA GLU A 84 9.11 -4.78 4.56
C GLU A 84 8.62 -4.24 3.23
N LEU A 85 7.80 -3.19 3.21
CA LEU A 85 7.37 -2.56 1.98
C LEU A 85 8.57 -2.02 1.18
N HIS A 86 9.51 -1.36 1.85
CA HIS A 86 10.73 -0.85 1.20
C HIS A 86 11.58 -1.98 0.59
N ASP A 87 11.69 -3.11 1.28
CA ASP A 87 12.52 -4.23 0.85
C ASP A 87 11.82 -5.10 -0.21
N TYR A 88 10.49 -5.26 -0.09
CA TYR A 88 9.66 -5.98 -1.04
C TYR A 88 9.40 -5.11 -2.28
N ASP A 89 8.60 -4.05 -2.17
CA ASP A 89 8.19 -3.18 -3.29
C ASP A 89 8.68 -1.73 -3.07
N ARG A 90 9.97 -1.52 -3.32
CA ARG A 90 10.62 -0.22 -3.17
C ARG A 90 9.95 0.89 -3.97
N THR A 91 9.41 0.58 -5.15
CA THR A 91 8.74 1.57 -5.98
C THR A 91 7.49 2.11 -5.30
N LEU A 92 6.66 1.22 -4.76
CA LEU A 92 5.47 1.60 -3.99
C LEU A 92 5.84 2.38 -2.72
N HIS A 93 6.87 1.91 -2.00
CA HIS A 93 7.42 2.61 -0.84
C HIS A 93 7.81 4.06 -1.18
N ASP A 94 8.59 4.26 -2.25
CA ASP A 94 9.12 5.58 -2.61
C ASP A 94 8.03 6.55 -3.10
N ILE A 95 6.97 6.02 -3.72
CA ILE A 95 5.77 6.80 -4.04
C ILE A 95 5.08 7.23 -2.74
N ALA A 96 4.83 6.31 -1.81
CA ALA A 96 4.24 6.64 -0.51
C ALA A 96 5.10 7.65 0.27
N PHE A 97 6.42 7.50 0.24
CA PHE A 97 7.36 8.46 0.82
C PHE A 97 7.26 9.85 0.17
N THR A 98 7.07 9.92 -1.15
CA THR A 98 6.87 11.21 -1.85
C THR A 98 5.58 11.90 -1.38
N VAL A 99 4.51 11.13 -1.15
CA VAL A 99 3.19 11.66 -0.75
C VAL A 99 3.16 12.06 0.73
N PHE A 100 3.70 11.23 1.62
CA PHE A 100 3.57 11.38 3.07
C PHE A 100 4.83 11.89 3.77
N GLY A 101 5.96 11.95 3.05
CA GLY A 101 7.27 12.32 3.59
C GLY A 101 7.83 11.33 4.59
N ASN A 102 8.94 11.70 5.23
CA ASN A 102 9.59 10.94 6.30
C ASN A 102 8.83 11.05 7.63
N SER A 103 7.54 10.75 7.62
CA SER A 103 6.70 10.78 8.81
C SER A 103 7.02 9.60 9.71
N THR A 104 7.32 9.86 10.98
CA THR A 104 7.44 8.82 12.01
C THR A 104 6.10 8.40 12.58
N TRP A 105 4.99 9.02 12.15
CA TRP A 105 3.66 8.71 12.64
C TRP A 105 3.27 7.28 12.32
N ARG A 106 2.59 6.64 13.28
CA ARG A 106 1.92 5.35 13.19
C ARG A 106 0.55 5.48 13.84
N PRO A 107 -0.50 4.79 13.36
CA PRO A 107 -1.74 4.69 14.11
C PRO A 107 -1.41 4.01 15.44
N CYS A 108 -1.65 4.72 16.54
CA CYS A 108 -1.36 4.24 17.88
C CYS A 108 -1.95 2.84 18.08
N SER A 109 -1.15 1.85 18.47
CA SER A 109 -1.67 0.79 19.31
C SER A 109 -2.17 1.48 20.57
N ALA A 110 -3.44 1.30 20.92
CA ALA A 110 -3.91 1.72 22.23
C ALA A 110 -2.99 1.05 23.24
N GLU A 111 -2.21 1.82 24.00
CA GLU A 111 -1.50 1.30 25.16
C GLU A 111 -2.57 0.69 26.06
N THR A 112 -2.55 -0.64 26.16
CA THR A 112 -3.29 -1.35 27.19
C THR A 112 -2.64 -0.98 28.52
N GLY A 113 -3.17 0.09 29.14
CA GLY A 113 -2.94 0.41 30.54
C GLY A 113 -3.56 -0.61 31.48
#